data_AF-A0A7C4Z9X2-F1
#
_entry.id   AF-A0A7C4Z9X2-F1
#
_cell.length_a   1.000
_cell.length_b   1.000
_cell.length_c   1.000
_cell.angle_alpha   90.00
_cell.angle_beta   90.00
_cell.angle_gamma   90.00
#
_symmetry.space_group_name_H-M   'P 1'
#
loop_
_entity.id
_entity.type
_entity.pdbx_description
1 polymer ?
#
loop_
_entity_poly.entity_id
_entity_poly.type
_entity_poly.pdbx_seq_one_letter_code
_entity_poly.pdbx_strand_id
1 'polypeptide(L)'
;MIDKKISEDAYFHVKDGPILSSLLALRIYLRTISYAEFTNHVAAGKNDFADWVEDAFDEKELAKKMRLAQTREQLVWLLDDAFSDWRMEKVIAEQSVEQLPVTTVQGGVQYTDPVELAKEGEFEKYSPDIVRRNEEIGKKYEGIAKNLQQALQNPIPKNIEALTEKIKQRYVDLQVKVSEARRSGKDMLIPALVLRRFPPKLALAQVTREEKDFMIAATILDEAEYELKEAIAQKVQDFKKEVLELAGLAKPPGS
;
A
#
# COMPACT_ATOMS: atom_id res chain seq x y z
N MET A 1 -7.85 17.07 -2.75
CA MET A 1 -7.03 17.10 -3.98
C MET A 1 -7.01 15.73 -4.66
N ILE A 2 -6.70 14.66 -3.93
CA ILE A 2 -6.74 13.29 -4.45
C ILE A 2 -8.11 12.83 -5.00
N ASP A 3 -9.21 13.26 -4.38
CA ASP A 3 -10.58 12.99 -4.84
C ASP A 3 -11.12 14.08 -5.79
N LYS A 4 -10.25 14.94 -6.32
CA LYS A 4 -10.66 15.99 -7.28
C LYS A 4 -11.26 15.29 -8.50
N LYS A 5 -12.54 15.54 -8.75
CA LYS A 5 -13.19 15.12 -9.98
C LYS A 5 -12.64 15.96 -11.12
N ILE A 6 -12.08 15.29 -12.11
CA ILE A 6 -11.67 15.89 -13.38
C ILE A 6 -12.76 15.65 -14.42
N SER A 7 -12.78 16.49 -15.46
CA SER A 7 -13.71 16.33 -16.58
C SER A 7 -13.32 15.14 -17.47
N GLU A 8 -14.27 14.56 -18.19
CA GLU A 8 -14.04 13.34 -18.98
C GLU A 8 -13.04 13.53 -20.13
N ASP A 9 -12.97 14.74 -20.67
CA ASP A 9 -11.97 15.16 -21.67
C ASP A 9 -10.54 15.22 -21.10
N ALA A 10 -10.40 15.30 -19.78
CA ALA A 10 -9.13 15.27 -19.08
C ALA A 10 -8.73 13.86 -18.61
N TYR A 11 -9.50 12.81 -18.94
CA TYR A 11 -9.11 11.44 -18.60
C TYR A 11 -7.85 10.99 -19.34
N PHE A 12 -7.04 10.17 -18.69
CA PHE A 12 -5.86 9.59 -19.34
C PHE A 12 -6.24 8.31 -20.06
N HIS A 13 -6.12 8.30 -21.38
CA HIS A 13 -6.40 7.15 -22.22
C HIS A 13 -5.12 6.36 -22.47
N VAL A 14 -4.96 5.26 -21.74
CA VAL A 14 -3.89 4.29 -22.01
C VAL A 14 -4.20 3.56 -23.32
N LYS A 15 -3.21 3.49 -24.23
CA LYS A 15 -3.38 3.02 -25.62
C LYS A 15 -4.10 1.67 -25.74
N ASP A 16 -3.80 0.74 -24.85
CA ASP A 16 -4.36 -0.61 -24.82
C ASP A 16 -4.87 -0.99 -23.42
N GLY A 17 -5.13 0.01 -22.58
CA GLY A 17 -5.34 -0.16 -21.15
C GLY A 17 -6.58 0.55 -20.61
N PRO A 18 -6.70 0.63 -19.27
CA PRO A 18 -7.83 1.30 -18.64
C PRO A 18 -7.77 2.81 -18.85
N ILE A 19 -8.94 3.45 -18.76
CA ILE A 19 -9.04 4.91 -18.67
C ILE A 19 -8.76 5.31 -17.22
N LEU A 20 -7.80 6.22 -17.01
CA LEU A 20 -7.47 6.72 -15.68
C LEU A 20 -8.20 8.06 -15.44
N SER A 21 -9.04 8.09 -14.42
CA SER A 21 -9.86 9.25 -14.05
C SER A 21 -9.50 9.86 -12.69
N SER A 22 -8.50 9.30 -11.99
CA SER A 22 -8.05 9.76 -10.67
C SER A 22 -6.60 9.37 -10.40
N LEU A 23 -5.94 10.06 -9.47
CA LEU A 23 -4.61 9.69 -8.98
C LEU A 23 -4.58 8.28 -8.35
N LEU A 24 -5.70 7.85 -7.75
CA LEU A 24 -5.82 6.49 -7.20
C LEU A 24 -5.83 5.44 -8.31
N ALA A 25 -6.59 5.70 -9.39
CA ALA A 25 -6.60 4.82 -10.57
C ALA A 25 -5.19 4.73 -11.18
N LEU A 26 -4.48 5.85 -11.30
CA LEU A 26 -3.08 5.86 -11.74
C LEU A 26 -2.17 5.05 -10.82
N ARG A 27 -2.28 5.21 -9.49
CA ARG A 27 -1.50 4.43 -8.53
C ARG A 27 -1.74 2.92 -8.67
N ILE A 28 -3.00 2.50 -8.81
CA ILE A 28 -3.36 1.09 -8.99
C ILE A 28 -2.79 0.59 -10.31
N TYR A 29 -2.99 1.33 -11.40
CA TYR A 29 -2.49 0.99 -12.73
C TYR A 29 -0.97 0.89 -12.76
N LEU A 30 -0.24 1.83 -12.14
CA LEU A 30 1.22 1.77 -12.01
C LEU A 30 1.71 0.54 -11.25
N ARG A 31 0.92 -0.10 -10.39
CA ARG A 31 1.33 -1.35 -9.72
C ARG A 31 1.18 -2.59 -10.62
N THR A 32 0.31 -2.52 -11.62
CA THR A 32 -0.04 -3.65 -12.48
C THR A 32 0.48 -3.52 -13.91
N ILE A 33 0.86 -2.31 -14.35
CA ILE A 33 1.38 -2.04 -15.69
C ILE A 33 2.63 -2.88 -15.99
N SER A 34 2.67 -3.39 -17.22
CA SER A 34 3.83 -4.13 -17.74
C SER A 34 5.02 -3.21 -17.98
N TYR A 35 6.24 -3.75 -17.96
CA TYR A 35 7.45 -2.97 -18.21
C TYR A 35 7.44 -2.31 -19.61
N ALA A 36 7.04 -3.06 -20.64
CA ALA A 36 7.01 -2.56 -22.01
C ALA A 36 6.03 -1.38 -22.18
N GLU A 37 4.86 -1.48 -21.56
CA GLU A 37 3.84 -0.42 -21.58
C GLU A 37 4.29 0.79 -20.76
N PHE A 38 4.93 0.57 -19.61
CA PHE A 38 5.51 1.64 -18.80
C PHE A 38 6.53 2.46 -19.58
N THR A 39 7.44 1.80 -20.31
CA THR A 39 8.46 2.48 -21.12
C THR A 39 7.90 3.29 -22.29
N ASN A 40 6.65 3.04 -22.70
CA ASN A 40 5.99 3.86 -23.73
C ASN A 40 5.55 5.23 -23.19
N HIS A 41 5.23 5.29 -21.89
CA HIS A 41 4.77 6.49 -21.20
C HIS A 41 5.88 7.24 -20.46
N VAL A 42 6.90 6.50 -20.02
CA VAL A 42 8.04 7.03 -19.26
C VAL A 42 9.33 6.69 -19.99
N ALA A 43 9.99 7.71 -20.52
CA ALA A 43 11.26 7.62 -21.23
C ALA A 43 12.22 8.72 -20.74
N ALA A 44 13.47 8.69 -21.22
CA ALA A 44 14.45 9.72 -20.89
C ALA A 44 13.94 11.11 -21.31
N GLY A 45 13.62 11.96 -20.32
CA GLY A 45 13.11 13.30 -20.54
C GLY A 45 11.61 13.41 -20.86
N LYS A 46 10.84 12.32 -20.77
CA LYS A 46 9.40 12.30 -21.00
C LYS A 46 8.68 11.47 -19.95
N ASN A 47 7.65 12.03 -19.33
CA ASN A 47 6.79 11.29 -18.42
C ASN A 47 5.34 11.74 -18.59
N ASP A 48 4.60 10.99 -19.42
CA ASP A 48 3.20 11.30 -19.76
C ASP A 48 2.30 11.34 -18.53
N PHE A 49 2.61 10.53 -17.50
CA PHE A 49 1.84 10.54 -16.27
C PHE A 49 2.07 11.83 -15.48
N ALA A 50 3.29 12.35 -15.46
CA ALA A 50 3.58 13.61 -14.78
C ALA A 50 2.88 14.80 -15.45
N ASP A 51 2.90 14.84 -16.79
CA ASP A 51 2.22 15.89 -17.57
C ASP A 51 0.71 15.84 -17.34
N TRP A 52 0.11 14.65 -17.35
CA TRP A 52 -1.30 14.48 -17.01
C TRP A 52 -1.64 14.89 -15.58
N VAL A 53 -0.80 14.55 -14.60
CA VAL A 53 -1.01 14.95 -13.20
C VAL A 53 -0.98 16.47 -13.04
N GLU A 54 -0.07 17.15 -13.75
CA GLU A 54 -0.03 18.61 -13.77
C GLU A 54 -1.29 19.20 -14.43
N ASP A 55 -1.63 18.74 -15.64
CA ASP A 55 -2.68 19.36 -16.44
C ASP A 55 -4.09 19.07 -15.90
N ALA A 56 -4.37 17.83 -15.50
CA ALA A 56 -5.70 17.42 -15.04
C ALA A 56 -5.96 17.80 -13.57
N PHE A 57 -4.94 17.73 -12.71
CA PHE A 57 -5.11 17.92 -11.27
C PHE A 57 -4.55 19.25 -10.74
N ASP A 58 -3.76 19.97 -11.53
CA ASP A 58 -3.02 21.19 -11.12
C ASP A 58 -1.99 20.91 -9.99
N GLU A 59 -1.44 19.69 -9.96
CA GLU A 59 -0.51 19.20 -8.93
C GLU A 59 0.96 19.38 -9.35
N LYS A 60 1.37 20.64 -9.54
CA LYS A 60 2.67 21.01 -10.14
C LYS A 60 3.89 20.44 -9.42
N GLU A 61 3.89 20.48 -8.09
CA GLU A 61 5.02 19.98 -7.30
C GLU A 61 5.15 18.45 -7.36
N LEU A 62 4.01 17.73 -7.32
CA LEU A 62 4.01 16.29 -7.50
C LEU A 62 4.46 15.91 -8.90
N ALA A 63 3.92 16.57 -9.93
CA ALA A 63 4.33 16.36 -11.32
C ALA A 63 5.84 16.60 -11.53
N LYS A 64 6.38 17.68 -10.96
CA LYS A 64 7.82 17.97 -10.98
C LYS A 64 8.65 16.84 -10.36
N LYS A 65 8.24 16.29 -9.21
CA LYS A 65 8.88 15.11 -8.61
C LYS A 65 8.75 13.88 -9.51
N MET A 66 7.58 13.64 -10.09
CA MET A 66 7.31 12.50 -10.97
C MET A 66 8.16 12.53 -12.24
N ARG A 67 8.45 13.71 -12.82
CA ARG A 67 9.36 13.83 -13.98
C ARG A 67 10.77 13.34 -13.70
N LEU A 68 11.21 13.38 -12.45
CA LEU A 68 12.53 12.87 -12.04
C LEU A 68 12.53 11.37 -11.79
N ALA A 69 11.36 10.75 -11.62
CA ALA A 69 11.24 9.32 -11.40
C ALA A 69 11.41 8.55 -12.72
N GLN A 70 12.33 7.58 -12.71
CA GLN A 70 12.67 6.74 -13.86
C GLN A 70 12.10 5.33 -13.75
N THR A 71 11.65 4.94 -12.56
CA THR A 71 11.06 3.61 -12.33
C THR A 71 9.60 3.72 -11.89
N ARG A 72 8.87 2.65 -12.18
CA ARG A 72 7.49 2.46 -11.76
C ARG A 72 7.36 2.52 -10.24
N GLU A 73 8.28 1.90 -9.52
CA GLU A 73 8.31 1.86 -8.06
C GLU A 73 8.52 3.26 -7.45
N GLN A 74 9.36 4.09 -8.07
CA GLN A 74 9.54 5.49 -7.66
C GLN A 74 8.26 6.30 -7.82
N LEU A 75 7.55 6.13 -8.95
CA LEU A 75 6.27 6.82 -9.16
C LEU A 75 5.19 6.35 -8.18
N VAL A 76 5.09 5.04 -7.93
CA VAL A 76 4.17 4.51 -6.91
C VAL A 76 4.50 5.08 -5.53
N TRP A 77 5.78 5.14 -5.18
CA TRP A 77 6.21 5.73 -3.90
C TRP A 77 5.86 7.22 -3.79
N LEU A 78 6.10 8.01 -4.85
CA LEU A 78 5.74 9.44 -4.87
C LEU A 78 4.24 9.67 -4.72
N LEU A 79 3.43 8.81 -5.35
CA LEU A 79 1.99 8.84 -5.15
C LEU A 79 1.66 8.46 -3.70
N ASP A 80 2.16 7.33 -3.18
CA ASP A 80 1.96 6.88 -1.80
C ASP A 80 2.32 7.97 -0.76
N ASP A 81 3.41 8.69 -1.00
CA ASP A 81 3.87 9.85 -0.21
C ASP A 81 2.84 10.98 -0.27
N ALA A 82 2.42 11.40 -1.47
CA ALA A 82 1.38 12.43 -1.64
C ALA A 82 0.03 12.04 -1.01
N PHE A 83 -0.36 10.76 -1.07
CA PHE A 83 -1.54 10.24 -0.37
C PHE A 83 -1.42 10.34 1.15
N SER A 84 -0.22 10.11 1.68
CA SER A 84 0.06 10.16 3.11
C SER A 84 0.06 11.60 3.62
N ASP A 85 0.75 12.51 2.92
CA ASP A 85 0.80 13.94 3.24
C ASP A 85 -0.60 14.55 3.26
N TRP A 86 -1.41 14.29 2.23
CA TRP A 86 -2.79 14.78 2.19
C TRP A 86 -3.65 14.24 3.34
N ARG A 87 -3.51 12.95 3.66
CA ARG A 87 -4.26 12.35 4.76
C ARG A 87 -3.88 12.99 6.10
N MET A 88 -2.59 13.30 6.28
CA MET A 88 -2.09 14.01 7.45
C MET A 88 -2.55 15.46 7.50
N GLU A 89 -2.52 16.19 6.37
CA GLU A 89 -3.04 17.57 6.29
C GLU A 89 -4.53 17.63 6.59
N LYS A 90 -5.32 16.65 6.15
CA LYS A 90 -6.75 16.59 6.48
C LYS A 90 -6.98 16.35 7.97
N VAL A 91 -6.22 15.42 8.57
CA VAL A 91 -6.27 15.17 10.02
C VAL A 91 -5.82 16.41 10.78
N ILE A 92 -4.76 17.09 10.34
CA ILE A 92 -4.28 18.34 10.95
C ILE A 92 -5.32 19.44 10.76
N ALA A 93 -5.93 19.63 9.60
CA ALA A 93 -6.97 20.64 9.38
C ALA A 93 -8.22 20.37 10.23
N GLU A 94 -8.58 19.10 10.42
CA GLU A 94 -9.66 18.67 11.31
C GLU A 94 -9.29 18.82 12.81
N GLN A 95 -8.00 18.73 13.16
CA GLN A 95 -7.50 18.85 14.54
C GLN A 95 -6.94 20.24 14.90
N SER A 96 -6.71 21.15 13.95
CA SER A 96 -6.14 22.50 14.12
C SER A 96 -7.10 23.49 14.77
N VAL A 97 -8.04 23.00 15.57
CA VAL A 97 -8.70 23.80 16.61
C VAL A 97 -7.73 24.09 17.78
N GLU A 98 -6.57 23.43 17.88
CA GLU A 98 -5.52 23.76 18.87
C GLU A 98 -4.10 23.42 18.33
N GLN A 99 -3.19 24.40 18.23
CA GLN A 99 -1.85 24.20 17.64
C GLN A 99 -0.68 24.13 18.64
N LEU A 100 0.34 23.32 18.32
CA LEU A 100 1.74 23.42 18.79
C LEU A 100 2.74 23.08 17.66
N PRO A 101 4.02 23.57 17.69
CA PRO A 101 4.95 23.52 16.56
C PRO A 101 5.95 22.34 16.57
N VAL A 102 6.42 21.91 15.40
CA VAL A 102 7.45 20.85 15.19
C VAL A 102 8.49 21.27 14.15
N THR A 103 9.75 20.84 14.33
CA THR A 103 10.93 21.13 13.46
C THR A 103 11.59 19.85 12.92
N THR A 104 12.10 19.88 11.69
CA THR A 104 12.64 18.73 10.90
C THR A 104 14.17 18.82 10.68
N VAL A 105 14.87 17.67 10.55
CA VAL A 105 16.32 17.56 10.23
C VAL A 105 16.58 16.54 9.10
N GLN A 106 17.51 16.84 8.17
CA GLN A 106 17.88 16.06 6.96
C GLN A 106 19.24 15.34 7.07
N GLY A 107 19.40 14.18 6.40
CA GLY A 107 20.70 13.56 6.08
C GLY A 107 20.61 12.11 5.53
N GLY A 108 21.15 11.83 4.34
CA GLY A 108 21.10 10.53 3.64
C GLY A 108 22.35 9.64 3.83
N VAL A 109 22.21 8.31 3.65
CA VAL A 109 23.25 7.30 3.89
C VAL A 109 23.37 6.34 2.69
N GLN A 110 24.60 6.03 2.25
CA GLN A 110 24.91 4.96 1.29
C GLN A 110 25.00 3.59 1.97
N TYR A 111 24.49 2.54 1.32
CA TYR A 111 24.50 1.15 1.83
C TYR A 111 25.53 0.28 1.10
N THR A 112 26.31 -0.47 1.87
CA THR A 112 27.11 -1.62 1.41
C THR A 112 26.51 -2.91 1.94
N ASP A 113 26.55 -3.99 1.14
CA ASP A 113 25.92 -5.27 1.42
C ASP A 113 26.56 -5.98 2.65
N PRO A 114 25.81 -6.22 3.75
CA PRO A 114 26.37 -6.76 4.99
C PRO A 114 26.76 -8.23 4.94
N VAL A 115 26.32 -8.99 3.93
CA VAL A 115 26.39 -10.46 3.96
C VAL A 115 27.79 -11.00 3.59
N GLU A 116 28.62 -10.22 2.87
CA GLU A 116 29.97 -10.66 2.49
C GLU A 116 31.04 -10.53 3.60
N LEU A 117 30.76 -9.79 4.67
CA LEU A 117 31.77 -9.45 5.70
C LEU A 117 31.70 -10.31 6.98
N ALA A 118 30.81 -11.31 7.04
CA ALA A 118 30.58 -12.12 8.24
C ALA A 118 31.42 -13.41 8.31
N LYS A 119 32.57 -13.48 7.63
CA LYS A 119 33.49 -14.62 7.75
C LYS A 119 34.53 -14.35 8.85
N GLU A 120 34.41 -15.14 9.91
CA GLU A 120 35.41 -15.51 10.92
C GLU A 120 36.25 -14.39 11.55
N GLY A 121 35.76 -13.85 12.68
CA GLY A 121 36.62 -13.31 13.75
C GLY A 121 37.04 -11.85 13.67
N GLU A 122 36.83 -11.14 12.56
CA GLU A 122 37.22 -9.72 12.46
C GLU A 122 36.17 -8.71 12.97
N PHE A 123 35.10 -9.20 13.64
CA PHE A 123 34.05 -8.31 14.14
C PHE A 123 34.51 -7.33 15.23
N GLU A 124 35.61 -7.62 15.92
CA GLU A 124 36.20 -6.70 16.92
C GLU A 124 36.90 -5.50 16.29
N LYS A 125 37.04 -5.45 14.95
CA LYS A 125 37.68 -4.37 14.22
C LYS A 125 36.69 -3.37 13.60
N TYR A 126 35.39 -3.60 13.71
CA TYR A 126 34.40 -2.65 13.19
C TYR A 126 34.52 -1.30 13.88
N SER A 127 34.48 -0.23 13.07
CA SER A 127 34.65 1.15 13.52
C SER A 127 33.86 1.41 14.81
N PRO A 128 34.46 2.03 15.84
CA PRO A 128 33.76 2.48 17.03
C PRO A 128 32.44 3.22 16.74
N ASP A 129 32.32 3.82 15.55
CA ASP A 129 31.09 4.44 15.05
C ASP A 129 29.91 3.46 14.88
N ILE A 130 30.15 2.23 14.42
CA ILE A 130 29.10 1.21 14.24
C ILE A 130 28.60 0.73 15.60
N VAL A 131 29.53 0.48 16.53
CA VAL A 131 29.17 0.10 17.91
C VAL A 131 28.36 1.22 18.57
N ARG A 132 28.84 2.48 18.49
CA ARG A 132 28.12 3.65 19.01
C ARG A 132 26.73 3.78 18.38
N ARG A 133 26.61 3.63 17.05
CA ARG A 133 25.33 3.71 16.34
C ARG A 133 24.38 2.60 16.78
N ASN A 134 24.87 1.38 16.97
CA ASN A 134 24.05 0.26 17.46
C ASN A 134 23.59 0.48 18.91
N GLU A 135 24.44 1.04 19.77
CA GLU A 135 24.05 1.43 21.13
C GLU A 135 22.99 2.53 21.14
N GLU A 136 23.13 3.55 20.28
CA GLU A 136 22.12 4.61 20.11
C GLU A 136 20.78 4.04 19.63
N ILE A 137 20.83 3.12 18.66
CA ILE A 137 19.66 2.40 18.16
C ILE A 137 19.03 1.56 19.29
N GLY A 138 19.84 0.85 20.07
CA GLY A 138 19.39 0.05 21.21
C GLY A 138 18.66 0.90 22.25
N LYS A 139 19.26 2.02 22.68
CA LYS A 139 18.65 2.98 23.61
C LYS A 139 17.34 3.55 23.07
N LYS A 140 17.28 3.85 21.78
CA LYS A 140 16.04 4.31 21.12
C LYS A 140 14.94 3.26 21.21
N TYR A 141 15.24 1.99 20.92
CA TYR A 141 14.25 0.91 21.00
C TYR A 141 13.85 0.59 22.45
N GLU A 142 14.75 0.68 23.41
CA GLU A 142 14.44 0.50 24.83
C GLU A 142 13.46 1.58 25.32
N GLY A 143 13.68 2.84 24.93
CA GLY A 143 12.74 3.93 25.21
C GLY A 143 11.36 3.68 24.60
N ILE A 144 11.30 3.24 23.34
CA ILE A 144 10.04 2.86 22.68
C ILE A 144 9.36 1.71 23.44
N ALA A 145 10.08 0.65 23.78
CA ALA A 145 9.55 -0.51 24.49
C ALA A 145 8.97 -0.12 25.87
N LYS A 146 9.65 0.76 26.61
CA LYS A 146 9.17 1.28 27.89
C LYS A 146 7.88 2.09 27.73
N ASN A 147 7.81 2.95 26.71
CA ASN A 147 6.60 3.72 26.41
C ASN A 147 5.43 2.81 26.04
N LEU A 148 5.67 1.77 25.23
CA LEU A 148 4.64 0.78 24.88
C LEU A 148 4.18 0.00 26.12
N GLN A 149 5.11 -0.42 26.98
CA GLN A 149 4.77 -1.11 28.24
C GLN A 149 3.92 -0.23 29.17
N GLN A 150 4.23 1.06 29.26
CA GLN A 150 3.42 2.01 30.02
C GLN A 150 2.04 2.24 29.36
N ALA A 151 1.99 2.35 28.03
CA ALA A 151 0.74 2.48 27.29
C ALA A 151 -0.17 1.27 27.52
N LEU A 152 0.38 0.06 27.61
CA LEU A 152 -0.37 -1.16 27.92
C LEU A 152 -1.00 -1.15 29.33
N GLN A 153 -0.46 -0.39 30.28
CA GLN A 153 -1.02 -0.27 31.63
C GLN A 153 -2.20 0.72 31.70
N ASN A 154 -2.25 1.70 30.79
CA ASN A 154 -3.35 2.66 30.76
C ASN A 154 -4.63 1.98 30.25
N PRO A 155 -5.82 2.28 30.80
CA PRO A 155 -7.06 1.75 30.25
C PRO A 155 -7.26 2.21 28.80
N ILE A 156 -7.80 1.35 27.95
CA ILE A 156 -8.08 1.68 26.55
C ILE A 156 -9.26 2.68 26.52
N PRO A 157 -9.16 3.81 25.80
CA PRO A 157 -10.29 4.70 25.61
C PRO A 157 -11.49 3.98 24.97
N LYS A 158 -12.71 4.19 25.47
CA LYS A 158 -13.92 3.48 25.01
C LYS A 158 -14.19 3.62 23.50
N ASN A 159 -13.87 4.77 22.91
CA ASN A 159 -14.00 5.00 21.47
C ASN A 159 -13.04 4.11 20.66
N ILE A 160 -11.80 3.94 21.15
CA ILE A 160 -10.79 3.08 20.53
C ILE A 160 -11.18 1.61 20.68
N GLU A 161 -11.75 1.22 21.82
CA GLU A 161 -12.27 -0.13 22.03
C GLU A 161 -13.42 -0.44 21.05
N ALA A 162 -14.40 0.45 20.92
CA ALA A 162 -15.49 0.28 19.95
C ALA A 162 -15.00 0.21 18.50
N LEU A 163 -14.03 1.06 18.12
CA LEU A 163 -13.40 1.02 16.80
C LEU A 163 -12.65 -0.30 16.57
N THR A 164 -11.90 -0.77 17.57
CA THR A 164 -11.18 -2.04 17.55
C THR A 164 -12.13 -3.20 17.29
N GLU A 165 -13.23 -3.28 18.03
CA GLU A 165 -14.21 -4.35 17.87
C GLU A 165 -14.89 -4.31 16.51
N LYS A 166 -15.23 -3.12 16.00
CA LYS A 166 -15.75 -2.96 14.63
C LYS A 166 -14.77 -3.49 13.58
N ILE A 167 -13.49 -3.15 13.71
CA ILE A 167 -12.42 -3.57 12.78
C ILE A 167 -12.19 -5.09 12.88
N LYS A 168 -12.17 -5.67 14.08
CA LYS A 168 -12.08 -7.13 14.28
C LYS A 168 -13.27 -7.87 13.67
N GLN A 169 -14.49 -7.38 13.88
CA GLN A 169 -15.68 -8.01 13.31
C GLN A 169 -15.59 -8.04 11.78
N ARG A 170 -15.20 -6.93 11.15
CA ARG A 170 -15.01 -6.86 9.69
C ARG A 170 -13.96 -7.85 9.19
N TYR A 171 -12.85 -8.02 9.93
CA TYR A 171 -11.84 -9.02 9.62
C TYR A 171 -12.39 -10.45 9.63
N VAL A 172 -13.14 -10.81 10.69
CA VAL A 172 -13.80 -12.13 10.79
C VAL A 172 -14.77 -12.36 9.64
N ASP A 173 -15.61 -11.37 9.33
CA ASP A 173 -16.57 -11.44 8.22
C ASP A 173 -15.87 -11.69 6.88
N LEU A 174 -14.75 -11.02 6.62
CA LEU A 174 -13.95 -11.23 5.41
C LEU A 174 -13.30 -12.62 5.38
N GLN A 175 -12.81 -13.14 6.51
CA GLN A 175 -12.28 -14.52 6.58
C GLN A 175 -13.36 -15.56 6.26
N VAL A 176 -14.59 -15.36 6.73
CA VAL A 176 -15.74 -16.23 6.43
C VAL A 176 -16.03 -16.20 4.93
N LYS A 177 -16.15 -15.00 4.33
CA LYS A 177 -16.42 -14.85 2.89
C LYS A 177 -15.33 -15.46 2.02
N VAL A 178 -14.05 -15.26 2.36
CA VAL A 178 -12.91 -15.90 1.69
C VAL A 178 -13.00 -17.42 1.77
N SER A 179 -13.39 -17.96 2.92
CA SER A 179 -13.55 -19.42 3.12
C SER A 179 -14.73 -19.98 2.33
N GLU A 180 -15.84 -19.26 2.24
CA GLU A 180 -17.01 -19.62 1.43
C GLU A 180 -16.70 -19.61 -0.08
N ALA A 181 -16.06 -18.55 -0.57
CA ALA A 181 -15.65 -18.45 -1.97
C ALA A 181 -14.62 -19.54 -2.35
N ARG A 182 -13.70 -19.88 -1.44
CA ARG A 182 -12.79 -21.02 -1.64
C ARG A 182 -13.57 -22.35 -1.75
N ARG A 183 -14.58 -22.56 -0.91
CA ARG A 183 -15.44 -23.76 -0.97
C ARG A 183 -16.25 -23.86 -2.26
N SER A 184 -16.57 -22.73 -2.90
CA SER A 184 -17.21 -22.72 -4.22
C SER A 184 -16.23 -22.83 -5.40
N GLY A 185 -14.95 -23.12 -5.14
CA GLY A 185 -13.94 -23.36 -6.16
C GLY A 185 -13.29 -22.10 -6.73
N LYS A 186 -13.48 -20.94 -6.11
CA LYS A 186 -12.82 -19.69 -6.52
C LYS A 186 -11.40 -19.63 -5.95
N ASP A 187 -10.45 -19.11 -6.73
CA ASP A 187 -9.09 -18.85 -6.24
C ASP A 187 -9.09 -17.64 -5.31
N MET A 188 -8.83 -17.90 -4.03
CA MET A 188 -8.80 -16.90 -2.96
C MET A 188 -7.39 -16.66 -2.41
N LEU A 189 -6.33 -16.94 -3.19
CA LEU A 189 -4.96 -16.74 -2.73
C LEU A 189 -4.67 -15.28 -2.40
N ILE A 190 -4.99 -14.36 -3.31
CA ILE A 190 -4.67 -12.93 -3.13
C ILE A 190 -5.43 -12.31 -1.95
N PRO A 191 -6.77 -12.42 -1.82
CA PRO A 191 -7.48 -11.91 -0.64
C PRO A 191 -6.95 -12.49 0.68
N ALA A 192 -6.61 -13.78 0.71
CA ALA A 192 -6.07 -14.44 1.90
C ALA A 192 -4.68 -13.91 2.29
N LEU A 193 -3.80 -13.65 1.32
CA LEU A 193 -2.49 -13.06 1.56
C LEU A 193 -2.60 -11.63 2.09
N VAL A 194 -3.52 -10.84 1.54
CA VAL A 194 -3.80 -9.47 2.04
C VAL A 194 -4.26 -9.52 3.50
N LEU A 195 -5.23 -10.38 3.84
CA LEU A 195 -5.74 -10.53 5.20
C LEU A 195 -4.66 -10.98 6.20
N ARG A 196 -3.64 -11.74 5.77
CA ARG A 196 -2.54 -12.16 6.64
C ARG A 196 -1.71 -10.99 7.18
N ARG A 197 -1.73 -9.84 6.49
CA ARG A 197 -1.04 -8.61 6.94
C ARG A 197 -1.78 -7.87 8.04
N PHE A 198 -3.06 -8.17 8.27
CA PHE A 198 -3.91 -7.42 9.18
C PHE A 198 -3.59 -7.62 10.67
N PRO A 199 -3.49 -8.85 11.23
CA PRO A 199 -3.27 -9.04 12.67
C PRO A 199 -2.10 -8.27 13.27
N PRO A 200 -0.89 -8.23 12.66
CA PRO A 200 0.22 -7.46 13.24
C PRO A 200 -0.02 -5.94 13.19
N LYS A 201 -0.79 -5.44 12.22
CA LYS A 201 -1.12 -4.00 12.12
C LYS A 201 -2.19 -3.60 13.13
N LEU A 202 -3.20 -4.45 13.34
CA LEU A 202 -4.17 -4.22 14.41
C LEU A 202 -3.50 -4.27 15.79
N ALA A 203 -2.62 -5.25 16.02
CA ALA A 203 -1.87 -5.34 17.28
C ALA A 203 -1.06 -4.07 17.53
N LEU A 204 -0.34 -3.57 16.52
CA LEU A 204 0.37 -2.30 16.62
C LEU A 204 -0.57 -1.14 16.97
N ALA A 205 -1.69 -1.00 16.26
CA ALA A 205 -2.69 0.05 16.50
C ALA A 205 -3.28 0.02 17.91
N GLN A 206 -3.51 -1.18 18.47
CA GLN A 206 -4.01 -1.33 19.84
C GLN A 206 -3.00 -0.86 20.90
N VAL A 207 -1.70 -1.03 20.63
CA VAL A 207 -0.65 -0.60 21.55
C VAL A 207 -0.40 0.90 21.43
N THR A 208 -0.28 1.42 20.21
CA THR A 208 -0.02 2.86 19.97
C THR A 208 -1.24 3.71 20.29
N ARG A 209 -2.45 3.18 20.09
CA ARG A 209 -3.74 3.87 20.25
C ARG A 209 -3.87 5.09 19.35
N GLU A 210 -3.05 5.17 18.31
CA GLU A 210 -3.07 6.25 17.34
C GLU A 210 -4.06 5.93 16.23
N GLU A 211 -4.93 6.89 15.91
CA GLU A 211 -5.96 6.74 14.88
C GLU A 211 -5.37 6.34 13.51
N LYS A 212 -4.19 6.87 13.18
CA LYS A 212 -3.48 6.56 11.93
C LYS A 212 -3.16 5.06 11.78
N ASP A 213 -2.87 4.37 12.87
CA ASP A 213 -2.52 2.95 12.83
C ASP A 213 -3.78 2.08 12.64
N PHE A 214 -4.90 2.46 13.26
CA PHE A 214 -6.20 1.84 12.98
C PHE A 214 -6.61 2.05 11.53
N MET A 215 -6.31 3.22 10.98
CA MET A 215 -6.55 3.55 9.59
C MET A 215 -5.73 2.69 8.62
N ILE A 216 -4.47 2.39 8.93
CA ILE A 216 -3.67 1.43 8.17
C ILE A 216 -4.29 0.03 8.21
N ALA A 217 -4.73 -0.43 9.40
CA ALA A 217 -5.39 -1.72 9.55
C ALA A 217 -6.71 -1.77 8.75
N ALA A 218 -7.50 -0.70 8.76
CA ALA A 218 -8.73 -0.59 7.99
C ALA A 218 -8.49 -0.64 6.48
N THR A 219 -7.46 0.05 5.97
CA THR A 219 -7.08 0.03 4.55
C THR A 219 -6.70 -1.38 4.07
N ILE A 220 -6.06 -2.20 4.91
CA ILE A 220 -5.78 -3.61 4.57
C ILE A 220 -7.09 -4.40 4.37
N LEU A 221 -8.12 -4.12 5.17
CA LEU A 221 -9.42 -4.77 5.02
C LEU A 221 -10.16 -4.28 3.77
N ASP A 222 -10.05 -2.99 3.42
CA ASP A 222 -10.60 -2.45 2.16
C ASP A 222 -9.97 -3.13 0.95
N GLU A 223 -8.64 -3.28 0.94
CA GLU A 223 -7.90 -3.99 -0.10
C GLU A 223 -8.31 -5.46 -0.18
N ALA A 224 -8.42 -6.17 0.96
CA ALA A 224 -8.88 -7.56 0.99
C ALA A 224 -10.29 -7.72 0.43
N GLU A 225 -11.19 -6.78 0.74
CA GLU A 225 -12.56 -6.78 0.25
C GLU A 225 -12.63 -6.52 -1.26
N TYR A 226 -11.79 -5.61 -1.77
CA TYR A 226 -11.66 -5.36 -3.20
C TYR A 226 -11.19 -6.61 -3.95
N GLU A 227 -10.08 -7.21 -3.51
CA GLU A 227 -9.54 -8.44 -4.11
C GLU A 227 -10.55 -9.59 -4.07
N LEU A 228 -11.32 -9.70 -2.98
CA LEU A 228 -12.38 -10.69 -2.84
C LEU A 228 -13.49 -10.46 -3.88
N LYS A 229 -13.94 -9.22 -4.08
CA LYS A 229 -14.97 -8.88 -5.06
C LYS A 229 -14.51 -9.22 -6.48
N GLU A 230 -13.29 -8.83 -6.83
CA GLU A 230 -12.67 -9.14 -8.12
C GLU A 230 -12.61 -10.65 -8.36
N ALA A 231 -12.09 -11.41 -7.40
CA ALA A 231 -11.95 -12.85 -7.55
C ALA A 231 -13.30 -13.59 -7.61
N ILE A 232 -14.35 -13.07 -6.96
CA ILE A 232 -15.71 -13.59 -7.10
C ILE A 232 -16.27 -13.28 -8.51
N ALA A 233 -16.04 -12.06 -9.00
CA ALA A 233 -16.54 -11.59 -10.30
C ALA A 233 -15.90 -12.29 -11.51
N GLN A 234 -14.66 -12.77 -11.36
CA GLN A 234 -13.99 -13.56 -12.40
C GLN A 234 -14.80 -14.81 -12.76
N LYS A 235 -15.13 -14.94 -14.05
CA LYS A 235 -15.76 -16.16 -14.58
C LYS A 235 -14.78 -17.32 -14.37
N VAL A 236 -15.28 -18.42 -13.81
CA VAL A 236 -14.48 -19.64 -13.69
C VAL A 236 -14.15 -20.08 -15.12
N GLN A 237 -12.89 -19.95 -15.52
CA GLN A 237 -12.43 -20.49 -16.79
C GLN A 237 -12.49 -22.02 -16.69
N ASP A 238 -13.45 -22.62 -17.38
CA ASP A 238 -13.48 -24.07 -17.56
C ASP A 238 -12.52 -24.42 -18.70
N PHE A 239 -11.23 -24.47 -18.38
CA PHE A 239 -10.18 -24.79 -19.35
C PHE A 239 -10.44 -26.13 -20.05
N LYS A 240 -11.09 -27.09 -19.38
CA LYS A 240 -11.44 -28.36 -20.01
C LYS A 240 -12.49 -28.16 -21.09
N LYS A 241 -13.55 -27.40 -20.80
CA LYS A 241 -14.56 -27.04 -21.79
C LYS A 241 -13.95 -26.25 -22.94
N GLU A 242 -13.10 -25.26 -22.64
CA GLU A 242 -12.44 -24.43 -23.64
C GLU A 242 -11.51 -25.24 -24.56
N VAL A 243 -10.70 -26.15 -23.99
CA VAL A 243 -9.84 -27.06 -24.76
C VAL A 243 -10.68 -28.03 -25.61
N LEU A 244 -11.80 -28.56 -25.09
CA LEU A 244 -12.69 -29.43 -25.86
C LEU A 244 -13.38 -28.69 -27.01
N GLU A 245 -13.79 -27.44 -26.81
CA GLU A 245 -14.35 -26.58 -27.86
C GLU A 245 -13.29 -26.28 -28.93
N LEU A 246 -12.07 -25.92 -28.53
CA LEU A 246 -10.95 -25.69 -29.46
C LEU A 246 -10.55 -26.94 -30.25
N ALA A 247 -10.64 -28.13 -29.64
CA ALA A 247 -10.35 -29.40 -30.30
C ALA A 247 -11.49 -29.91 -31.20
N GLY A 248 -12.64 -29.22 -31.24
CA GLY A 248 -13.84 -29.70 -31.96
C GLY A 248 -14.46 -30.95 -31.35
N LEU A 249 -14.17 -31.23 -30.08
CA LEU A 249 -14.64 -32.41 -29.33
C LEU A 249 -15.77 -32.10 -28.34
N ALA A 250 -16.19 -30.83 -28.25
CA ALA A 250 -17.32 -30.43 -27.42
C ALA A 250 -18.61 -31.08 -27.95
N LYS A 251 -19.27 -31.90 -27.11
CA LYS A 251 -20.59 -32.44 -27.45
C LYS A 251 -21.59 -31.31 -27.65
N PRO A 252 -22.42 -31.32 -28.71
CA PRO A 252 -23.46 -30.33 -28.87
C PRO A 252 -24.42 -30.38 -27.68
N PRO A 253 -24.88 -29.22 -27.18
CA PRO A 253 -25.83 -29.19 -26.09
C PRO A 253 -27.12 -29.91 -26.52
N GLY A 254 -27.36 -31.12 -25.97
CA GLY A 254 -28.54 -31.93 -26.24
C GLY A 254 -28.32 -33.32 -26.86
N SER A 255 -27.08 -33.77 -27.08
CA SER A 255 -26.74 -35.12 -27.57
C SER A 255 -26.26 -36.10 -26.50
#